data_AF-A0A2M7DMT0-F1
#
_entry.id   AF-A0A2M7DMT0-F1
#
_cell.length_a   1.000
_cell.length_b   1.000
_cell.length_c   1.000
_cell.angle_alpha   90.00
_cell.angle_beta   90.00
_cell.angle_gamma   90.00
#
_symmetry.space_group_name_H-M   'P 1'
#
loop_
_entity.id
_entity.type
_entity.pdbx_description
1 polymer ?
#
loop_
_entity_poly.entity_id
_entity_poly.type
_entity_poly.pdbx_seq_one_letter_code
_entity_poly.pdbx_strand_id
1 'polypeptide(L)'
;MIFKNTAMKKQFTIFLILIFILGLTPVNFSEAITQNQINSEVQIVCTDGADSWFSGSGTIIDPKGIILTNRHVVEGAYKNICFIGFLESIN
;
A
#
# COMPACT_ATOMS: atom_id res chain seq x y z
N MET A 1 28.88 40.75 -41.13
CA MET A 1 27.86 40.49 -40.10
C MET A 1 27.80 38.98 -39.86
N ILE A 2 28.71 38.43 -39.05
CA ILE A 2 28.77 36.99 -38.75
C ILE A 2 28.38 36.85 -37.28
N PHE A 3 27.08 36.89 -37.00
CA PHE A 3 26.56 36.69 -35.66
C PHE A 3 26.69 35.21 -35.27
N LYS A 4 27.58 34.95 -34.30
CA LYS A 4 27.22 34.23 -33.05
C LYS A 4 26.68 32.79 -33.21
N ASN A 5 27.42 31.90 -33.86
CA ASN A 5 27.07 30.46 -33.96
C ASN A 5 27.62 29.61 -32.77
N THR A 6 28.57 30.13 -31.99
CA THR A 6 29.18 29.43 -30.84
C THR A 6 28.30 29.42 -29.59
N ALA A 7 27.44 30.42 -29.42
CA ALA A 7 26.54 30.52 -28.26
C ALA A 7 25.39 29.49 -28.31
N MET A 8 24.82 29.28 -29.50
CA MET A 8 23.78 28.26 -29.74
C MET A 8 24.30 26.84 -29.48
N LYS A 9 25.53 26.54 -29.90
CA LYS A 9 26.16 25.23 -29.64
C LYS A 9 26.33 24.98 -28.13
N LYS A 10 26.77 25.98 -27.36
CA LYS A 10 26.90 25.87 -25.89
C LYS A 10 25.56 25.62 -25.20
N GLN A 11 24.50 26.33 -25.60
CA GLN A 11 23.16 26.12 -25.03
C GLN A 11 22.62 24.72 -25.35
N PHE A 12 22.85 24.23 -26.57
CA PHE A 12 22.47 22.87 -26.95
C PHE A 12 23.23 21.80 -26.15
N THR A 13 24.53 22.00 -25.92
CA THR A 13 25.32 21.09 -25.08
C THR A 13 24.81 21.07 -23.63
N ILE A 14 24.49 22.23 -23.06
CA ILE A 14 23.91 22.34 -21.71
C ILE A 14 22.58 21.60 -21.65
N PHE A 15 21.72 21.78 -22.66
CA PHE A 15 20.42 21.12 -22.73
C PHE A 15 20.53 19.58 -22.79
N LEU A 16 21.47 19.06 -23.58
CA LEU A 16 21.75 17.62 -23.63
C LEU A 16 22.25 17.06 -22.30
N ILE A 17 23.15 17.78 -21.63
CA ILE A 17 23.64 17.40 -20.29
C ILE A 17 22.47 17.35 -19.31
N LEU A 18 21.54 18.32 -19.39
CA LEU A 18 20.38 18.38 -18.52
C LEU A 18 19.42 17.21 -18.72
N ILE A 19 19.11 16.87 -19.98
CA ILE A 19 18.30 15.68 -20.31
C ILE A 19 18.98 14.41 -19.81
N PHE A 20 20.30 14.31 -20.00
CA PHE A 20 21.04 13.14 -19.56
C PHE A 20 20.99 13.00 -18.03
N ILE A 21 21.24 14.06 -17.27
CA ILE A 21 21.15 14.06 -15.80
C ILE A 21 19.74 13.71 -15.33
N LEU A 22 18.70 14.28 -15.95
CA LEU A 22 17.31 13.99 -15.59
C LEU A 22 16.93 12.54 -15.95
N GLY A 23 17.41 12.02 -17.07
CA GLY A 23 17.19 10.63 -17.50
C GLY A 23 17.92 9.59 -16.65
N LEU A 24 18.94 9.98 -15.89
CA LEU A 24 19.62 9.11 -14.92
C LEU A 24 18.88 9.04 -13.57
N THR A 25 17.86 9.87 -13.34
CA THR A 25 17.07 9.78 -12.10
C THR A 25 16.16 8.55 -12.15
N PRO A 26 16.21 7.66 -11.13
CA PRO A 26 15.33 6.50 -11.08
C PRO A 26 13.88 6.98 -10.94
N VAL A 27 13.02 6.48 -11.84
CA VAL A 27 11.59 6.76 -11.80
C VAL A 27 10.96 5.85 -10.76
N ASN A 28 10.70 6.37 -9.56
CA ASN A 28 10.00 5.64 -8.51
C ASN A 28 8.49 5.77 -8.75
N PHE A 29 7.81 4.66 -9.00
CA PHE A 29 6.35 4.63 -9.03
C PHE A 29 5.82 4.70 -7.59
N SER A 30 4.78 5.52 -7.36
CA SER A 30 4.06 5.47 -6.10
C SER A 30 3.18 4.22 -6.09
N GLU A 31 3.41 3.31 -5.16
CA GLU A 31 2.50 2.20 -4.93
C GLU A 31 1.26 2.72 -4.18
N ALA A 32 0.06 2.35 -4.66
CA ALA A 32 -1.19 2.71 -4.00
C ALA A 32 -1.45 1.86 -2.73
N ILE A 33 -0.87 0.66 -2.68
CA ILE A 33 -0.97 -0.31 -1.59
C ILE A 33 0.41 -0.90 -1.38
N THR A 34 0.91 -0.82 -0.15
CA THR A 34 2.20 -1.40 0.23
C THR A 34 2.02 -2.83 0.73
N GLN A 35 3.04 -3.69 0.57
CA GLN A 35 3.00 -5.05 1.12
C GLN A 35 2.81 -5.07 2.64
N ASN A 36 3.25 -4.05 3.36
CA ASN A 36 2.99 -3.95 4.80
C ASN A 36 1.50 -3.80 5.12
N GLN A 37 0.75 -3.09 4.28
CA GLN A 37 -0.70 -2.96 4.45
C GLN A 37 -1.40 -4.30 4.17
N ILE A 38 -1.00 -5.01 3.12
CA ILE A 38 -1.53 -6.34 2.78
C ILE A 38 -1.21 -7.36 3.88
N ASN A 39 0.03 -7.39 4.38
CA ASN A 39 0.46 -8.31 5.43
C ASN A 39 -0.22 -8.05 6.79
N SER A 40 -0.77 -6.85 6.99
CA SER A 40 -1.51 -6.50 8.19
C SER A 40 -3.00 -6.84 8.13
N GLU A 41 -3.50 -7.24 6.95
CA GLU A 41 -4.90 -7.61 6.75
C GLU A 41 -5.19 -9.01 7.32
N VAL A 42 -6.32 -9.14 8.00
CA VAL A 42 -6.79 -10.38 8.62
C VAL A 42 -8.26 -10.63 8.30
N GLN A 43 -8.63 -11.89 8.23
CA GLN A 43 -10.00 -12.34 8.21
C GLN A 43 -10.48 -12.59 9.65
N ILE A 44 -11.66 -12.07 9.97
CA ILE A 44 -12.34 -12.25 11.25
C ILE A 44 -13.58 -13.11 11.01
N VAL A 45 -13.69 -14.23 11.72
CA VAL A 45 -14.81 -15.17 11.62
C VAL A 45 -15.39 -15.38 13.01
N CYS A 46 -16.64 -14.98 13.21
CA CYS A 46 -17.33 -15.06 14.49
C CYS A 46 -18.55 -15.97 14.39
N THR A 47 -18.98 -16.53 15.51
CA THR A 47 -20.21 -17.32 15.62
C THR A 47 -21.22 -16.61 16.52
N ASP A 48 -22.50 -16.78 16.25
CA ASP A 48 -23.60 -16.33 17.11
C ASP A 48 -24.02 -17.38 18.17
N GLY A 49 -23.35 -18.55 18.19
CA GLY A 49 -23.61 -19.63 19.15
C GLY A 49 -24.87 -20.45 18.84
N ALA A 50 -25.54 -20.19 17.72
CA ALA A 50 -26.72 -20.90 17.23
C ALA A 50 -26.47 -21.52 15.85
N ASP A 51 -25.24 -21.99 15.61
CA ASP A 51 -24.73 -22.55 14.36
C ASP A 51 -24.63 -21.56 13.18
N SER A 52 -24.88 -20.26 13.39
CA SER A 52 -24.58 -19.23 12.39
C SER A 52 -23.16 -18.73 12.55
N TRP A 53 -22.57 -18.43 11.40
CA TRP A 53 -21.23 -17.88 11.27
C TRP A 53 -21.29 -16.64 10.39
N PHE A 54 -20.58 -15.61 10.81
CA PHE A 54 -20.44 -14.37 10.06
C PHE A 54 -18.97 -13.99 9.99
N SER A 55 -18.63 -13.27 8.93
CA SER A 55 -17.25 -12.93 8.64
C SER A 55 -17.11 -11.48 8.24
N GLY A 56 -15.90 -10.96 8.44
CA GLY A 56 -15.47 -9.66 7.98
C GLY A 56 -13.94 -9.60 7.91
N SER A 57 -13.44 -8.42 7.58
CA SER A 57 -12.01 -8.15 7.54
C SER A 57 -11.59 -7.24 8.69
N GLY A 58 -10.30 -7.23 8.99
CA GLY A 58 -9.69 -6.28 9.90
C GLY A 58 -8.24 -6.00 9.52
N THR A 59 -7.66 -5.03 10.19
CA THR A 59 -6.24 -4.68 10.02
C THR A 59 -5.56 -4.63 11.37
N ILE A 60 -4.40 -5.27 11.49
CA ILE A 60 -3.56 -5.19 12.68
C ILE A 60 -2.95 -3.78 12.75
N ILE A 61 -3.24 -3.06 13.83
CA ILE A 61 -2.76 -1.68 14.05
C ILE A 61 -1.68 -1.58 15.14
N ASP A 62 -1.47 -2.64 15.91
CA ASP A 62 -0.44 -2.71 16.96
C ASP A 62 0.24 -4.09 16.98
N PRO A 63 1.59 -4.17 17.14
CA PRO A 63 2.31 -5.43 17.25
C PRO A 63 1.86 -6.37 18.37
N LYS A 64 1.14 -5.86 19.38
CA LYS A 64 0.49 -6.66 20.43
C LYS A 64 -0.74 -7.43 19.94
N GLY A 65 -1.13 -7.27 18.67
CA GLY A 65 -2.29 -7.93 18.07
C GLY A 65 -3.59 -7.15 18.22
N ILE A 66 -3.55 -5.81 18.34
CA ILE A 66 -4.76 -4.99 18.32
C ILE A 66 -5.24 -4.86 16.87
N ILE A 67 -6.52 -5.16 16.63
CA ILE A 67 -7.11 -5.18 15.29
C ILE A 67 -8.19 -4.11 15.20
N LEU A 68 -8.12 -3.31 14.15
CA LEU A 68 -9.18 -2.39 13.76
C LEU A 68 -10.15 -3.12 12.82
N THR A 69 -11.43 -3.08 13.14
CA THR A 69 -12.52 -3.58 12.29
C THR A 69 -13.78 -2.77 12.55
N ASN A 70 -14.82 -3.02 11.77
CA ASN A 70 -16.11 -2.38 11.94
C ASN A 70 -16.86 -3.02 13.10
N ARG A 71 -17.61 -2.22 13.86
CA ARG A 71 -18.43 -2.71 14.98
C ARG A 71 -19.36 -3.85 14.57
N HIS A 72 -20.01 -3.74 13.41
CA HIS A 72 -20.95 -4.76 12.93
C HIS A 72 -20.30 -6.12 12.64
N VAL A 73 -18.97 -6.20 12.49
CA VAL A 73 -18.24 -7.46 12.27
C VAL A 73 -18.10 -8.25 13.56
N VAL A 74 -18.19 -7.60 14.72
CA VAL A 74 -18.07 -8.22 16.04
C VAL A 74 -19.37 -8.16 16.86
N GLU A 75 -20.31 -7.32 16.45
CA GLU A 75 -21.62 -7.20 17.08
C GLU A 75 -22.41 -8.50 16.91
N GLY A 76 -22.93 -9.05 18.01
CA GLY A 76 -23.62 -10.33 18.01
C GLY A 76 -22.72 -11.56 18.18
N ALA A 77 -21.40 -11.39 18.33
CA ALA A 77 -20.50 -12.51 18.57
C ALA A 77 -20.80 -13.18 19.92
N TYR A 78 -21.09 -14.48 19.87
CA TYR A 78 -21.39 -15.28 21.05
C TYR A 78 -20.18 -15.35 21.96
N LYS A 79 -20.35 -14.87 23.20
CA LYS A 79 -19.30 -14.83 24.22
C LYS A 79 -18.00 -14.17 23.75
N ASN A 80 -18.06 -13.28 22.76
CA ASN A 80 -16.88 -12.67 22.14
C ASN A 80 -15.89 -13.69 21.53
N ILE A 81 -16.39 -14.81 21.03
CA ILE A 81 -15.56 -15.83 20.36
C ILE A 81 -15.49 -15.51 18.87
N CYS A 82 -14.31 -15.12 18.42
CA CYS A 82 -13.99 -14.93 17.02
C CYS A 82 -12.62 -15.55 16.72
N PHE A 83 -12.49 -16.11 15.53
CA PHE A 83 -11.23 -16.60 14.98
C PHE A 83 -10.66 -15.53 14.06
N ILE A 84 -9.38 -15.26 14.24
CA ILE A 84 -8.64 -14.29 13.43
C ILE A 84 -7.57 -15.07 12.69
N GLY A 85 -7.53 -14.92 11.37
CA GLY A 85 -6.55 -15.56 10.51
C GLY A 85 -5.97 -14.60 9.49
N PHE A 86 -4.77 -14.89 9.00
CA PHE A 86 -4.22 -14.22 7.84
C PHE A 86 -4.83 -14.84 6.59
N LEU A 87 -5.19 -13.99 5.62
CA LEU A 87 -5.48 -14.46 4.27
C LEU A 87 -4.18 -15.04 3.68
N GLU A 88 -4.26 -16.12 2.91
CA GLU A 88 -3.08 -16.61 2.18
C GLU A 88 -2.44 -15.43 1.45
N SER A 89 -1.12 -15.28 1.61
CA SER A 89 -0.39 -14.18 0.97
C SER A 89 -0.72 -14.20 -0.52
N ILE A 90 -1.22 -13.09 -1.06
CA ILE A 90 -1.30 -12.88 -2.50
C ILE A 90 0.15 -12.86 -2.98
N ASN A 91 0.61 -14.01 -3.48
CA ASN A 91 1.96 -14.22 -3.99
C ASN A 91 2.00 -13.82 -5.48
#